data_AF-A0A6P2C2L3-F1
#
_entry.id   AF-A0A6P2C2L3-F1
#
_cell.length_a   1.000
_cell.length_b   1.000
_cell.length_c   1.000
_cell.angle_alpha   90.00
_cell.angle_beta   90.00
_cell.angle_gamma   90.00
#
_symmetry.space_group_name_H-M   'P 1'
#
loop_
_entity.id
_entity.type
_entity.pdbx_description
1 polymer ?
#
loop_
_entity_poly.entity_id
_entity_poly.type
_entity_poly.pdbx_seq_one_letter_code
_entity_poly.pdbx_strand_id
1 'polypeptide(L)'
;MHAVRVAPVVAAVLGLLVIGAATGCDAISGHHSAAPVASQLSTSAAVVSRPAGHASPAIKGKSSGGVQNLMATAAVRSALLQAYVAMKHIPASDVAGSKPDSVYYGYDKATKTYWAMASYETSSKASQAVQVNFQDGGDTGLFKRVGAGTWQASLGGMPGICVELRFFPKAVLAAWSLPTTHPASMC
;
A
#
# COMPACT_ATOMS: atom_id res chain seq x y z
N MET A 1 -23.58 1.10 -35.00
CA MET A 1 -22.74 2.20 -34.50
C MET A 1 -23.66 3.18 -33.78
N HIS A 2 -23.64 3.21 -32.45
CA HIS A 2 -24.39 4.19 -31.66
C HIS A 2 -23.45 4.72 -30.57
N ALA A 3 -23.05 5.98 -30.73
CA ALA A 3 -22.17 6.69 -29.81
C ALA A 3 -23.03 7.41 -28.76
N VAL A 4 -22.78 7.13 -27.49
CA VAL A 4 -23.36 7.89 -26.37
C VAL A 4 -22.27 8.80 -25.83
N ARG A 5 -22.45 10.12 -26.01
CA ARG A 5 -21.62 11.17 -25.41
C ARG A 5 -22.18 11.49 -24.03
N VAL A 6 -21.33 11.44 -23.00
CA VAL A 6 -21.64 11.91 -21.65
C VAL A 6 -20.81 13.16 -21.38
N ALA A 7 -21.50 14.27 -21.07
CA ALA A 7 -20.90 15.57 -20.78
C ALA A 7 -20.38 15.64 -19.33
N PRO A 8 -19.33 16.44 -19.04
CA PRO A 8 -18.85 16.64 -17.68
C PRO A 8 -19.65 17.76 -16.97
N VAL A 9 -20.09 17.46 -15.74
CA VAL A 9 -20.66 18.45 -14.80
C VAL A 9 -19.51 19.09 -14.02
N VAL A 10 -19.35 20.40 -14.20
CA VAL A 10 -18.44 21.26 -13.44
C VAL A 10 -19.13 21.65 -12.13
N ALA A 11 -18.51 21.35 -10.99
CA ALA A 11 -18.94 21.86 -9.69
C ALA A 11 -17.87 22.81 -9.14
N ALA A 12 -18.20 24.09 -9.10
CA ALA A 12 -17.46 25.13 -8.41
C ALA A 12 -17.81 25.09 -6.92
N VAL A 13 -16.82 25.18 -6.02
CA VAL A 13 -17.05 25.42 -4.60
C VAL A 13 -16.29 26.68 -4.20
N LEU A 14 -17.07 27.72 -3.92
CA LEU A 14 -16.67 28.96 -3.28
C LEU A 14 -16.77 28.76 -1.76
N GLY A 15 -15.75 29.16 -1.00
CA GLY A 15 -15.79 29.11 0.46
C GLY A 15 -14.71 29.98 1.10
N LEU A 16 -15.06 31.24 1.36
CA LEU A 16 -14.31 32.21 2.15
C LEU A 16 -14.99 32.32 3.51
N LEU A 17 -14.27 32.20 4.63
CA LEU A 17 -14.65 32.90 5.88
C LEU A 17 -13.48 33.06 6.89
N VAL A 18 -13.01 34.31 6.96
CA VAL A 18 -12.71 35.22 8.10
C VAL A 18 -12.12 34.72 9.44
N ILE A 19 -11.14 35.54 9.85
CA ILE A 19 -10.26 35.69 11.02
C ILE A 19 -11.00 35.85 12.38
N GLY A 20 -10.39 35.34 13.45
CA GLY A 20 -10.64 35.77 14.83
C GLY A 20 -9.34 35.86 15.64
N ALA A 21 -9.09 37.00 16.29
CA ALA A 21 -7.94 37.33 17.12
C ALA A 21 -8.40 37.83 18.51
N ALA A 22 -7.63 37.51 19.57
CA ALA A 22 -7.50 38.19 20.88
C ALA A 22 -7.01 37.17 21.95
N THR A 23 -6.26 37.43 23.04
CA THR A 23 -5.38 38.50 23.58
C THR A 23 -4.84 37.98 24.95
N GLY A 24 -3.61 38.37 25.36
CA GLY A 24 -3.10 38.47 26.76
C GLY A 24 -2.19 37.33 27.27
N CYS A 25 -0.87 37.50 27.49
CA CYS A 25 -0.09 38.20 28.57
C CYS A 25 -0.03 37.40 29.90
N ASP A 26 1.08 37.19 30.63
CA ASP A 26 2.47 37.66 30.57
C ASP A 26 3.37 36.88 31.58
N ALA A 27 4.68 37.17 31.54
CA ALA A 27 5.73 37.09 32.60
C ALA A 27 6.68 35.87 32.68
N ILE A 28 8.01 35.97 32.97
CA ILE A 28 8.97 37.07 33.20
C ILE A 28 10.41 36.46 33.17
N SER A 29 11.38 37.25 32.68
CA SER A 29 12.84 37.34 32.97
C SER A 29 13.83 36.17 32.84
N GLY A 30 14.90 36.45 32.08
CA GLY A 30 16.26 35.96 32.31
C GLY A 30 17.27 36.64 31.36
N HIS A 31 18.17 37.47 31.92
CA HIS A 31 19.15 38.30 31.24
C HIS A 31 20.24 37.53 30.46
N HIS A 32 20.79 38.11 29.38
CA HIS A 32 22.19 38.58 29.28
C HIS A 32 22.68 38.75 27.82
N SER A 33 23.06 40.00 27.52
CA SER A 33 24.23 40.47 26.75
C SER A 33 24.54 40.02 25.31
N ALA A 34 24.59 41.08 24.47
CA ALA A 34 25.64 41.44 23.50
C ALA A 34 25.77 40.69 22.15
N ALA A 35 25.55 41.46 21.07
CA ALA A 35 26.01 41.15 19.72
C ALA A 35 27.54 41.36 19.60
N PRO A 36 28.19 40.76 18.57
CA PRO A 36 28.40 41.53 17.34
C PRO A 36 28.37 40.73 16.01
N VAL A 37 27.84 41.40 14.99
CA VAL A 37 28.45 41.72 13.68
C VAL A 37 29.19 40.63 12.85
N ALA A 38 28.66 40.46 11.63
CA ALA A 38 29.33 40.24 10.33
C ALA A 38 29.87 38.87 9.89
N SER A 39 29.37 38.50 8.69
CA SER A 39 30.08 37.97 7.52
C SER A 39 30.77 36.60 7.63
N GLN A 40 30.34 35.63 6.82
CA GLN A 40 30.95 35.32 5.52
C GLN A 40 30.31 34.07 4.89
N LEU A 41 30.08 34.16 3.58
CA LEU A 41 29.82 33.03 2.68
C LEU A 41 31.06 32.12 2.62
N SER A 42 30.87 30.80 2.56
CA SER A 42 31.46 29.93 1.52
C SER A 42 31.11 28.45 1.73
N THR A 43 30.39 27.91 0.75
CA THR A 43 30.67 26.67 0.02
C THR A 43 31.23 25.45 0.77
N SER A 44 30.40 24.40 0.87
CA SER A 44 30.85 23.04 0.53
C SER A 44 29.65 22.17 0.17
N ALA A 45 29.57 21.84 -1.12
CA ALA A 45 28.68 20.82 -1.65
C ALA A 45 29.14 19.46 -1.12
N ALA A 46 28.35 18.86 -0.23
CA ALA A 46 28.55 17.48 0.17
C ALA A 46 28.10 16.57 -0.98
N VAL A 47 29.08 16.09 -1.76
CA VAL A 47 28.92 15.03 -2.74
C VAL A 47 28.70 13.73 -1.95
N VAL A 48 27.44 13.39 -1.66
CA VAL A 48 27.10 12.10 -1.05
C VAL A 48 27.29 11.03 -2.14
N SER A 49 28.39 10.30 -2.01
CA SER A 49 28.73 9.16 -2.85
C SER A 49 27.63 8.11 -2.80
N ARG A 50 27.01 7.87 -3.96
CA ARG A 50 25.98 6.85 -4.19
C ARG A 50 26.66 5.47 -4.15
N PRO A 51 26.28 4.54 -3.26
CA PRO A 51 26.78 3.18 -3.35
C PRO A 51 26.28 2.56 -4.66
N ALA A 52 27.23 2.05 -5.43
CA ALA A 52 27.00 1.24 -6.61
C ALA A 52 26.14 0.02 -6.25
N GLY A 53 25.26 -0.33 -7.19
CA GLY A 53 24.26 -1.38 -7.02
C GLY A 53 24.86 -2.71 -6.61
N HIS A 54 24.38 -3.23 -5.48
CA HIS A 54 24.28 -4.66 -5.31
C HIS A 54 22.94 -5.07 -5.92
N ALA A 55 22.98 -5.50 -7.19
CA ALA A 55 21.92 -6.33 -7.73
C ALA A 55 21.93 -7.62 -6.91
N SER A 56 21.09 -7.65 -5.87
CA SER A 56 20.88 -8.86 -5.07
C SER A 56 20.44 -9.97 -6.04
N PRO A 57 21.05 -11.17 -5.97
CA PRO A 57 20.66 -12.25 -6.86
C PRO A 57 19.20 -12.58 -6.56
N ALA A 58 18.32 -12.28 -7.52
CA ALA A 58 16.96 -12.76 -7.52
C ALA A 58 17.05 -14.29 -7.58
N ILE A 59 16.92 -14.94 -6.42
CA ILE A 59 16.70 -16.38 -6.35
C ILE A 59 15.48 -16.62 -7.25
N LYS A 60 15.68 -17.34 -8.36
CA LYS A 60 14.64 -17.56 -9.36
C LYS A 60 13.50 -18.31 -8.67
N GLY A 61 12.47 -17.59 -8.26
CA GLY A 61 11.27 -18.20 -7.72
C GLY A 61 10.61 -19.06 -8.78
N LYS A 62 9.83 -20.04 -8.33
CA LYS A 62 9.07 -20.97 -9.17
C LYS A 62 8.30 -20.17 -10.23
N SER A 63 8.46 -20.55 -11.50
CA SER A 63 7.75 -19.93 -12.61
C SER A 63 6.70 -20.89 -13.16
N SER A 64 5.50 -20.38 -13.43
CA SER A 64 4.40 -21.14 -14.04
C SER A 64 3.69 -20.26 -15.05
N GLY A 65 3.48 -20.75 -16.27
CA GLY A 65 2.72 -20.04 -17.31
C GLY A 65 3.20 -18.62 -17.61
N GLY A 66 4.51 -18.33 -17.49
CA GLY A 66 5.06 -16.98 -17.69
C GLY A 66 4.98 -16.04 -16.48
N VAL A 67 4.39 -16.51 -15.38
CA VAL A 67 4.40 -15.82 -14.08
C VAL A 67 5.67 -16.20 -13.33
N GLN A 68 6.33 -15.21 -12.75
CA GLN A 68 7.46 -15.39 -11.84
C GLN A 68 6.96 -15.21 -10.40
N ASN A 69 7.21 -16.19 -9.53
CA ASN A 69 7.06 -16.00 -8.10
C ASN A 69 8.24 -15.16 -7.58
N LEU A 70 7.95 -14.08 -6.87
CA LEU A 70 8.94 -13.10 -6.42
C LEU A 70 8.87 -12.95 -4.90
N MET A 71 10.00 -12.68 -4.27
CA MET A 71 10.02 -12.31 -2.87
C MET A 71 9.47 -10.90 -2.68
N ALA A 72 8.47 -10.74 -1.80
CA ALA A 72 7.96 -9.43 -1.42
C ALA A 72 8.95 -8.71 -0.49
N THR A 73 9.63 -7.69 -1.03
CA THR A 73 10.52 -6.81 -0.27
C THR A 73 9.75 -5.98 0.75
N ALA A 74 10.45 -5.35 1.70
CA ALA A 74 9.83 -4.44 2.66
C ALA A 74 9.05 -3.29 1.98
N ALA A 75 9.59 -2.75 0.88
CA ALA A 75 8.92 -1.72 0.10
C ALA A 75 7.62 -2.21 -0.54
N VAL A 76 7.62 -3.45 -1.08
CA VAL A 76 6.40 -4.07 -1.62
C VAL A 76 5.38 -4.27 -0.51
N ARG A 77 5.78 -4.88 0.62
CA ARG A 77 4.89 -5.10 1.78
C ARG A 77 4.27 -3.80 2.30
N SER A 78 5.07 -2.74 2.41
CA SER A 78 4.57 -1.41 2.80
C SER A 78 3.55 -0.86 1.79
N ALA A 79 3.81 -1.02 0.49
CA ALA A 79 2.88 -0.54 -0.54
C ALA A 79 1.56 -1.33 -0.55
N LEU A 80 1.62 -2.65 -0.32
CA LEU A 80 0.43 -3.49 -0.20
C LEU A 80 -0.39 -3.12 1.06
N LEU A 81 0.28 -2.87 2.19
CA LEU A 81 -0.39 -2.41 3.40
C LEU A 81 -1.11 -1.08 3.16
N GLN A 82 -0.45 -0.11 2.52
CA GLN A 82 -1.07 1.18 2.19
C GLN A 82 -2.29 1.02 1.29
N ALA A 83 -2.21 0.16 0.26
CA ALA A 83 -3.36 -0.13 -0.60
C ALA A 83 -4.52 -0.80 0.16
N TYR A 84 -4.21 -1.71 1.08
CA TYR A 84 -5.19 -2.42 1.89
C TYR A 84 -5.92 -1.49 2.86
N VAL A 85 -5.20 -0.66 3.61
CA VAL A 85 -5.81 0.25 4.59
C VAL A 85 -6.59 1.36 3.91
N ALA A 86 -6.15 1.82 2.74
CA ALA A 86 -6.90 2.75 1.90
C ALA A 86 -8.22 2.14 1.41
N MET A 87 -8.19 0.88 0.95
CA MET A 87 -9.39 0.15 0.53
C MET A 87 -10.38 -0.05 1.69
N LYS A 88 -9.89 -0.35 2.90
CA LYS A 88 -10.75 -0.59 4.08
C LYS A 88 -11.16 0.67 4.82
N HIS A 89 -10.60 1.82 4.48
CA HIS A 89 -10.81 3.08 5.20
C HIS A 89 -10.46 2.98 6.70
N ILE A 90 -9.36 2.30 7.02
CA ILE A 90 -8.84 2.18 8.39
C ILE A 90 -7.46 2.84 8.48
N PRO A 91 -7.02 3.29 9.66
CA PRO A 91 -5.66 3.81 9.81
C PRO A 91 -4.64 2.66 9.84
N ALA A 92 -3.44 2.91 9.31
CA ALA A 92 -2.37 1.91 9.31
C ALA A 92 -1.93 1.48 10.72
N SER A 93 -2.14 2.34 11.74
CA SER A 93 -1.85 2.03 13.15
C SER A 93 -2.70 0.90 13.72
N ASP A 94 -3.84 0.60 13.09
CA ASP A 94 -4.74 -0.47 13.50
C ASP A 94 -4.34 -1.83 12.91
N VAL A 95 -3.27 -1.87 12.11
CA VAL A 95 -2.73 -3.09 11.50
C VAL A 95 -1.34 -3.36 12.06
N ALA A 96 -1.13 -4.54 12.64
CA ALA A 96 0.16 -4.94 13.20
C ALA A 96 1.19 -5.30 12.12
N GLY A 97 0.70 -5.68 10.92
CA GLY A 97 1.52 -6.06 9.78
C GLY A 97 0.90 -7.22 9.01
N SER A 98 1.62 -7.70 8.00
CA SER A 98 1.28 -8.95 7.30
C SER A 98 1.61 -10.14 8.19
N LYS A 99 0.74 -11.15 8.23
CA LYS A 99 1.02 -12.44 8.88
C LYS A 99 2.31 -13.06 8.31
N PRO A 100 3.09 -13.79 9.12
CA PRO A 100 4.20 -14.59 8.62
C PRO A 100 3.73 -15.52 7.48
N ASP A 101 4.55 -15.62 6.43
CA ASP A 101 4.33 -16.51 5.27
C ASP A 101 2.98 -16.33 4.52
N SER A 102 2.25 -15.24 4.75
CA SER A 102 0.98 -14.95 4.07
C SER A 102 1.10 -14.09 2.82
N VAL A 103 2.31 -13.59 2.53
CA VAL A 103 2.52 -12.63 1.43
C VAL A 103 3.02 -13.34 0.19
N TYR A 104 2.14 -13.45 -0.80
CA TYR A 104 2.45 -13.91 -2.13
C TYR A 104 2.66 -12.72 -3.05
N TYR A 105 3.69 -12.77 -3.88
CA TYR A 105 4.00 -11.73 -4.85
C TYR A 105 4.50 -12.36 -6.13
N GLY A 106 4.06 -11.85 -7.27
CA GLY A 106 4.46 -12.39 -8.55
C GLY A 106 4.32 -11.41 -9.68
N TYR A 107 5.03 -11.69 -10.77
CA TYR A 107 5.02 -10.88 -11.98
C TYR A 107 4.66 -11.74 -13.18
N ASP A 108 3.55 -11.39 -13.83
CA ASP A 108 3.13 -11.94 -15.11
C ASP A 108 3.74 -11.10 -16.25
N LYS A 109 4.67 -11.70 -17.00
CA LYS A 109 5.35 -11.03 -18.12
C LYS A 109 4.44 -10.80 -19.32
N ALA A 110 3.44 -11.66 -19.53
CA ALA A 110 2.56 -11.59 -20.69
C ALA A 110 1.67 -10.34 -20.61
N THR A 111 1.12 -10.08 -19.42
CA THR A 111 0.24 -8.92 -19.17
C THR A 111 0.97 -7.73 -18.56
N LYS A 112 2.26 -7.88 -18.22
CA LYS A 112 3.06 -6.91 -17.46
C LYS A 112 2.39 -6.53 -16.13
N THR A 113 1.75 -7.50 -15.48
CA THR A 113 0.99 -7.29 -14.24
C THR A 113 1.70 -7.90 -13.06
N TYR A 114 1.85 -7.12 -12.00
CA TYR A 114 2.18 -7.61 -10.68
C TYR A 114 0.93 -8.05 -9.95
N TRP A 115 0.99 -9.22 -9.36
CA TRP A 115 -0.06 -9.80 -8.53
C TRP A 115 0.48 -9.96 -7.11
N ALA A 116 -0.36 -9.74 -6.11
CA ALA A 116 -0.04 -10.08 -4.75
C ALA A 116 -1.28 -10.50 -3.96
N MET A 117 -1.03 -11.25 -2.89
CA MET A 117 -1.99 -11.57 -1.85
C MET A 117 -1.29 -11.38 -0.51
N ALA A 118 -1.97 -10.81 0.48
CA ALA A 118 -1.43 -10.67 1.82
C ALA A 118 -2.56 -10.71 2.85
N SER A 119 -2.42 -11.55 3.87
CA SER A 119 -3.25 -11.52 5.06
C SER A 119 -2.58 -10.71 6.17
N TYR A 120 -3.37 -9.93 6.91
CA TYR A 120 -2.92 -8.98 7.91
C TYR A 120 -3.42 -9.32 9.31
N GLU A 121 -2.74 -8.82 10.32
CA GLU A 121 -3.19 -8.88 11.71
C GLU A 121 -3.61 -7.49 12.19
N THR A 122 -4.63 -7.45 13.04
CA THR A 122 -4.99 -6.23 13.75
C THR A 122 -3.96 -5.91 14.83
N SER A 123 -3.70 -4.63 15.03
CA SER A 123 -2.96 -4.11 16.18
C SER A 123 -3.72 -4.37 17.48
N SER A 124 -3.01 -4.55 18.59
CA SER A 124 -3.61 -4.63 19.94
C SER A 124 -4.34 -3.36 20.38
N LYS A 125 -4.13 -2.25 19.66
CA LYS A 125 -4.80 -0.97 19.89
C LYS A 125 -6.04 -0.76 19.00
N ALA A 126 -6.30 -1.68 18.07
CA ALA A 126 -7.42 -1.56 17.13
C ALA A 126 -8.77 -1.65 17.86
N SER A 127 -9.71 -0.80 17.48
CA SER A 127 -11.07 -0.83 18.03
C SER A 127 -11.78 -2.17 17.74
N GLN A 128 -12.80 -2.50 18.53
CA GLN A 128 -13.61 -3.70 18.30
C GLN A 128 -14.22 -3.73 16.89
N ALA A 129 -14.64 -2.58 16.36
CA ALA A 129 -15.19 -2.48 15.01
C ALA A 129 -14.16 -2.89 13.95
N VAL A 130 -12.89 -2.50 14.11
CA VAL A 130 -11.80 -2.93 13.22
C VAL A 130 -11.55 -4.43 13.34
N GLN A 131 -11.56 -4.98 14.56
CA GLN A 131 -11.41 -6.43 14.78
C GLN A 131 -12.51 -7.23 14.08
N VAL A 132 -13.76 -6.78 14.17
CA VAL A 132 -14.89 -7.39 13.45
C VAL A 132 -14.70 -7.30 11.93
N ASN A 133 -14.24 -6.15 11.42
CA ASN A 133 -13.98 -5.98 9.99
C ASN A 133 -12.86 -6.89 9.45
N PHE A 134 -12.03 -7.51 10.30
CA PHE A 134 -10.99 -8.47 9.88
C PHE A 134 -11.49 -9.92 9.86
N GLN A 135 -12.68 -10.19 10.37
CA GLN A 135 -13.27 -11.53 10.33
C GLN A 135 -13.67 -11.90 8.90
N ASP A 136 -13.92 -13.19 8.68
CA ASP A 136 -14.51 -13.71 7.45
C ASP A 136 -13.73 -13.39 6.16
N GLY A 137 -12.40 -13.42 6.25
CA GLY A 137 -11.49 -13.12 5.14
C GLY A 137 -11.29 -11.61 4.91
N GLY A 138 -11.90 -10.77 5.76
CA GLY A 138 -11.69 -9.34 5.77
C GLY A 138 -10.27 -8.94 6.12
N ASP A 139 -9.47 -9.82 6.70
CA ASP A 139 -8.03 -9.65 6.98
C ASP A 139 -7.13 -9.79 5.74
N THR A 140 -7.68 -10.24 4.63
CA THR A 140 -6.91 -10.61 3.43
C THR A 140 -7.13 -9.60 2.32
N GLY A 141 -6.04 -9.09 1.74
CA GLY A 141 -6.04 -8.23 0.56
C GLY A 141 -5.57 -8.99 -0.68
N LEU A 142 -6.28 -8.78 -1.78
CA LEU A 142 -5.94 -9.27 -3.12
C LEU A 142 -5.53 -8.08 -3.97
N PHE A 143 -4.37 -8.16 -4.64
CA PHE A 143 -3.77 -6.99 -5.26
C PHE A 143 -3.35 -7.24 -6.70
N LYS A 144 -3.53 -6.21 -7.53
CA LYS A 144 -2.95 -6.15 -8.87
C LYS A 144 -2.38 -4.76 -9.17
N ARG A 145 -1.29 -4.72 -9.93
CA ARG A 145 -0.67 -3.48 -10.43
C ARG A 145 -0.10 -3.71 -11.83
N VAL A 146 -0.61 -2.97 -12.81
CA VAL A 146 -0.11 -3.03 -14.19
C VAL A 146 1.09 -2.10 -14.35
N GLY A 147 2.22 -2.63 -14.83
CA GLY A 147 3.45 -1.87 -15.01
C GLY A 147 3.88 -1.12 -13.74
N ALA A 148 4.06 0.20 -13.89
CA ALA A 148 4.42 1.13 -12.81
C ALA A 148 3.21 1.88 -12.22
N GLY A 149 1.98 1.43 -12.49
CA GLY A 149 0.75 2.06 -11.97
C GLY A 149 0.58 1.93 -10.46
N THR A 150 -0.59 2.31 -9.95
CA THR A 150 -0.94 2.14 -8.54
C THR A 150 -1.40 0.72 -8.24
N TRP A 151 -1.24 0.29 -6.99
CA TRP A 151 -1.84 -0.96 -6.52
C TRP A 151 -3.36 -0.79 -6.44
N GLN A 152 -4.07 -1.69 -7.11
CA GLN A 152 -5.49 -1.90 -6.91
C GLN A 152 -5.66 -3.02 -5.91
N ALA A 153 -6.45 -2.77 -4.87
CA ALA A 153 -6.77 -3.74 -3.84
C ALA A 153 -8.23 -4.20 -3.96
N SER A 154 -8.48 -5.44 -3.61
CA SER A 154 -9.79 -6.01 -3.39
C SER A 154 -9.76 -6.84 -2.12
N LEU A 155 -10.89 -6.95 -1.44
CA LEU A 155 -10.97 -7.75 -0.24
C LEU A 155 -10.95 -9.24 -0.62
N GLY A 156 -10.35 -10.05 0.24
CA GLY A 156 -10.62 -11.48 0.29
C GLY A 156 -12.06 -11.73 0.78
N GLY A 157 -12.31 -12.95 1.23
CA GLY A 157 -13.58 -13.31 1.80
C GLY A 157 -13.62 -14.80 2.16
N MET A 158 -14.74 -15.26 2.69
CA MET A 158 -15.01 -16.67 2.87
C MET A 158 -16.09 -17.16 1.89
N PRO A 159 -15.88 -18.30 1.20
CA PRO A 159 -14.67 -19.13 1.21
C PRO A 159 -13.52 -18.50 0.41
N GLY A 160 -12.31 -18.44 0.98
CA GLY A 160 -11.16 -17.75 0.36
C GLY A 160 -10.84 -18.23 -1.05
N ILE A 161 -10.84 -19.57 -1.23
CA ILE A 161 -10.58 -20.22 -2.51
C ILE A 161 -11.48 -19.70 -3.65
N CYS A 162 -12.74 -19.34 -3.36
CA CYS A 162 -13.67 -18.84 -4.35
C CYS A 162 -13.30 -17.44 -4.84
N VAL A 163 -12.95 -16.56 -3.89
CA VAL A 163 -12.57 -15.18 -4.20
C VAL A 163 -11.23 -15.15 -4.91
N GLU A 164 -10.27 -15.95 -4.44
CA GLU A 164 -8.94 -16.08 -5.04
C GLU A 164 -9.01 -16.60 -6.48
N LEU A 165 -9.78 -17.65 -6.74
CA LEU A 165 -9.92 -18.23 -8.09
C LEU A 165 -10.62 -17.29 -9.08
N ARG A 166 -11.49 -16.40 -8.61
CA ARG A 166 -12.12 -15.36 -9.47
C ARG A 166 -11.17 -14.20 -9.72
N PHE A 167 -10.33 -13.85 -8.76
CA PHE A 167 -9.46 -12.69 -8.84
C PHE A 167 -8.15 -12.97 -9.60
N PHE A 168 -7.49 -14.09 -9.31
CA PHE A 168 -6.18 -14.41 -9.86
C PHE A 168 -6.25 -15.30 -11.10
N PRO A 169 -5.43 -15.03 -12.14
CA PRO A 169 -5.20 -15.99 -13.20
C PRO A 169 -4.65 -17.31 -12.64
N LYS A 170 -5.05 -18.45 -13.21
CA LYS A 170 -4.58 -19.79 -12.79
C LYS A 170 -3.06 -19.91 -12.74
N ALA A 171 -2.34 -19.28 -13.67
CA ALA A 171 -0.88 -19.28 -13.71
C ALA A 171 -0.25 -18.61 -12.48
N VAL A 172 -0.89 -17.57 -11.94
CA VAL A 172 -0.44 -16.87 -10.72
C VAL A 172 -0.59 -17.79 -9.52
N LEU A 173 -1.77 -18.39 -9.34
CA LEU A 173 -2.02 -19.35 -8.26
C LEU A 173 -1.06 -20.55 -8.34
N ALA A 174 -0.82 -21.08 -9.54
CA ALA A 174 0.15 -22.16 -9.76
C ALA A 174 1.59 -21.76 -9.40
N ALA A 175 2.02 -20.52 -9.71
CA ALA A 175 3.35 -20.04 -9.34
C ALA A 175 3.54 -19.92 -7.82
N TRP A 176 2.45 -19.63 -7.10
CA TRP A 176 2.38 -19.61 -5.64
C TRP A 176 2.10 -20.98 -5.02
N SER A 177 1.91 -22.02 -5.83
CA SER A 177 1.53 -23.37 -5.40
C SER A 177 0.20 -23.40 -4.62
N LEU A 178 -0.71 -22.50 -4.96
CA LEU A 178 -2.08 -22.46 -4.44
C LEU A 178 -3.03 -23.26 -5.35
N PRO A 179 -4.20 -23.70 -4.83
CA PRO A 179 -5.22 -24.37 -5.63
C PRO A 179 -5.61 -23.56 -6.88
N THR A 180 -5.79 -24.24 -8.02
CA THR A 180 -6.19 -23.61 -9.31
C THR A 180 -7.58 -24.01 -9.77
N THR A 181 -8.24 -24.88 -9.00
CA THR A 181 -9.59 -25.41 -9.22
C THR A 181 -10.23 -25.72 -7.87
N HIS A 182 -11.55 -25.69 -7.83
CA HIS A 182 -12.35 -26.14 -6.69
C HIS A 182 -13.58 -26.90 -7.24
N PRO A 183 -14.21 -27.78 -6.47
CA PRO A 183 -15.49 -28.37 -6.85
C PRO A 183 -16.59 -27.31 -6.78
N ALA A 184 -17.45 -27.23 -7.81
CA ALA A 184 -18.46 -26.18 -7.97
C ALA A 184 -19.48 -26.08 -6.82
N SER A 185 -19.53 -27.02 -5.89
CA SER A 185 -20.39 -26.98 -4.71
C SER A 185 -19.80 -26.18 -3.53
N MET A 186 -18.53 -25.76 -3.62
CA MET A 186 -17.83 -25.01 -2.56
C MET A 186 -17.81 -23.50 -2.82
N CYS A 187 -18.32 -23.05 -3.97
CA CYS A 187 -18.47 -21.67 -4.39
C CYS A 187 -19.81 -21.50 -5.12
#